data_AF-A0A1V5CZS7-F1
#
_entry.id   AF-A0A1V5CZS7-F1
#
_cell.length_a   1.000
_cell.length_b   1.000
_cell.length_c   1.000
_cell.angle_alpha   90.00
_cell.angle_beta   90.00
_cell.angle_gamma   90.00
#
_symmetry.space_group_name_H-M   'P 1'
#
loop_
_entity.id
_entity.type
_entity.pdbx_description
1 polymer ?
#
loop_
_entity_poly.entity_id
_entity_poly.type
_entity_poly.pdbx_seq_one_letter_code
_entity_poly.pdbx_strand_id
1 'polypeptide(L)'
;MSGIIARKKDKGFTLVEVMVAILVLFISMMACLHALGLAVAHNMGNTMMEEAVRIEEEMMNELRNSAFSSLVDGKTDANVTRTVGRISRTFTVETTTQSLSVTGSRAIQIVVSWNLGGRTHYHSATSVISQGI
;
A
#
# COMPACT_ATOMS: atom_id res chain seq x y z
N MET A 1 2.49 -42.96 65.74
CA MET A 1 1.76 -42.61 64.51
C MET A 1 2.78 -42.15 63.47
N SER A 2 3.32 -43.07 62.67
CA SER A 2 4.34 -42.73 61.67
C SER A 2 3.68 -42.71 60.29
N GLY A 3 3.46 -41.50 59.76
CA GLY A 3 2.88 -41.29 58.45
C GLY A 3 3.93 -41.51 57.37
N ILE A 4 3.70 -42.46 56.47
CA ILE A 4 4.54 -42.67 55.29
C ILE A 4 4.30 -41.50 54.33
N ILE A 5 5.30 -40.64 54.16
CA ILE A 5 5.29 -39.61 53.11
C ILE A 5 5.78 -40.28 51.82
N ALA A 6 4.86 -40.64 50.94
CA ALA A 6 5.20 -41.09 49.59
C ALA A 6 5.71 -39.88 48.78
N ARG A 7 7.02 -39.83 48.50
CA ARG A 7 7.57 -38.81 47.57
C ARG A 7 7.09 -39.10 46.15
N LYS A 8 6.35 -38.15 45.58
CA LYS A 8 5.98 -38.13 44.15
C LYS A 8 7.27 -38.07 43.33
N LYS A 9 7.48 -39.04 42.44
CA LYS A 9 8.61 -39.02 41.49
C LYS A 9 8.24 -38.09 40.34
N ASP A 10 8.76 -36.88 40.35
CA ASP A 10 8.68 -35.98 39.21
C ASP A 10 9.63 -36.51 38.12
N LYS A 11 9.07 -37.12 37.07
CA LYS A 11 9.85 -37.55 35.92
C LYS A 11 10.29 -36.31 35.15
N GLY A 12 11.60 -36.06 35.07
CA GLY A 12 12.17 -35.02 34.23
C GLY A 12 11.94 -35.27 32.74
N PHE A 13 12.06 -34.23 31.93
CA PHE A 13 11.93 -34.31 30.48
C PHE A 13 12.98 -35.25 29.88
N THR A 14 12.57 -36.04 28.89
CA THR A 14 13.51 -36.87 28.14
C THR A 14 14.28 -36.02 27.12
N LEU A 15 15.50 -36.42 26.78
CA LEU A 15 16.30 -35.73 25.77
C LEU A 15 15.58 -35.65 24.41
N VAL A 16 14.89 -36.73 24.04
CA VAL A 16 14.09 -36.78 22.80
C VAL A 16 12.94 -35.78 22.83
N GLU A 17 12.26 -35.63 23.98
CA GLU A 17 11.16 -34.67 24.13
C GLU A 17 11.63 -33.23 24.01
N VAL A 18 12.81 -32.90 24.55
CA VAL A 18 13.43 -31.59 24.38
C VAL A 18 13.83 -31.35 22.92
N MET A 19 14.37 -32.36 22.22
CA MET A 19 14.69 -32.24 20.79
C MET A 19 13.44 -31.98 19.95
N VAL A 20 12.35 -32.69 20.21
CA VAL A 20 11.08 -32.49 19.52
C VAL A 20 10.49 -31.11 19.84
N ALA A 21 10.55 -30.66 21.10
CA ALA A 21 10.08 -29.33 21.48
C ALA A 21 10.84 -28.21 20.77
N ILE A 22 12.18 -28.33 20.67
CA ILE A 22 13.01 -27.37 19.95
C ILE A 22 12.70 -27.39 18.45
N LEU A 23 12.47 -28.57 17.86
CA LEU A 23 12.07 -28.70 16.45
C LEU A 23 10.75 -27.99 16.16
N VAL A 24 9.73 -28.21 17.01
CA VAL A 24 8.43 -27.54 16.87
C VAL A 24 8.61 -26.03 16.99
N LEU A 25 9.40 -25.57 17.97
CA LEU A 25 9.70 -24.15 18.15
C LEU A 25 10.38 -23.53 16.92
N PHE A 26 11.33 -24.22 16.30
CA PHE A 26 11.98 -23.74 15.08
C PHE A 26 10.98 -23.59 13.93
N ILE A 27 10.10 -24.57 13.73
CA ILE A 27 9.05 -24.50 12.71
C ILE A 27 8.12 -23.31 12.99
N SER A 28 7.72 -23.10 14.25
CA SER A 28 6.90 -21.96 14.64
C SER A 28 7.59 -20.61 14.40
N MET A 29 8.88 -20.49 14.70
CA MET A 29 9.64 -19.26 14.46
C MET A 29 9.79 -18.95 12.97
N MET A 30 10.01 -19.97 12.14
CA MET A 30 10.07 -19.80 10.67
C MET A 30 8.73 -19.32 10.11
N ALA A 31 7.62 -19.89 10.58
CA ALA A 31 6.29 -19.44 10.20
C ALA A 31 6.05 -17.97 10.60
N CYS A 32 6.47 -17.57 11.81
CA CYS A 32 6.36 -16.20 12.28
C CYS A 32 7.20 -15.22 11.44
N LEU A 33 8.43 -15.60 11.10
CA LEU A 33 9.30 -14.77 10.26
C LEU A 33 8.69 -14.54 8.87
N HIS A 34 8.11 -15.58 8.27
CA HIS A 34 7.41 -15.45 7.00
C HIS A 34 6.21 -14.51 7.10
N ALA A 35 5.40 -14.66 8.16
CA ALA A 35 4.25 -13.79 8.40
C ALA A 35 4.66 -12.32 8.60
N LEU A 36 5.75 -12.06 9.32
CA LEU A 36 6.30 -10.71 9.50
C LEU A 36 6.71 -10.11 8.15
N GLY A 37 7.42 -10.87 7.30
CA GLY A 37 7.82 -10.40 5.97
C GLY A 37 6.63 -10.02 5.10
N LEU A 38 5.57 -10.84 5.13
CA LEU A 38 4.32 -10.55 4.42
C LEU A 38 3.64 -9.28 4.95
N ALA A 39 3.57 -9.11 6.28
CA ALA A 39 2.98 -7.93 6.90
C ALA A 39 3.72 -6.64 6.51
N VAL A 40 5.05 -6.67 6.49
CA VAL A 40 5.87 -5.53 6.04
C VAL A 40 5.64 -5.22 4.56
N ALA A 41 5.61 -6.24 3.71
CA ALA A 41 5.35 -6.05 2.27
C ALA A 41 3.96 -5.45 2.02
N HIS A 42 2.95 -5.92 2.75
CA HIS A 42 1.59 -5.39 2.67
C HIS A 42 1.52 -3.94 3.15
N ASN A 43 2.13 -3.62 4.29
CA ASN A 43 2.16 -2.25 4.81
C ASN A 43 2.85 -1.29 3.83
N MET A 44 3.96 -1.70 3.22
CA MET A 44 4.63 -0.91 2.18
C MET A 44 3.70 -0.64 0.99
N GLY A 45 2.96 -1.66 0.53
CA GLY A 45 1.97 -1.51 -0.52
C GLY A 45 0.88 -0.49 -0.18
N ASN A 46 0.34 -0.58 1.04
CA ASN A 46 -0.66 0.38 1.53
C ASN A 46 -0.10 1.80 1.59
N THR A 47 1.10 2.01 2.12
CA THR A 47 1.68 3.36 2.18
C THR A 47 1.96 3.94 0.79
N MET A 48 2.37 3.11 -0.19
CA MET A 48 2.48 3.58 -1.59
C MET A 48 1.11 3.99 -2.15
N MET A 49 0.07 3.21 -1.87
CA MET A 49 -1.30 3.48 -2.32
C MET A 49 -1.83 4.78 -1.71
N GLU A 50 -1.66 4.99 -0.41
CA GLU A 50 -2.05 6.22 0.28
C GLU A 50 -1.37 7.45 -0.33
N GLU A 51 -0.06 7.36 -0.63
CA GLU A 51 0.65 8.46 -1.27
C GLU A 51 0.20 8.66 -2.73
N ALA A 52 -0.10 7.59 -3.48
CA ALA A 52 -0.63 7.70 -4.84
C ALA A 52 -1.98 8.42 -4.86
N VAL A 53 -2.90 8.06 -3.95
CA VAL A 53 -4.20 8.73 -3.77
C VAL A 53 -3.99 10.19 -3.39
N ARG A 54 -3.05 10.49 -2.49
CA ARG A 54 -2.75 11.86 -2.11
C ARG A 54 -2.22 12.70 -3.29
N ILE A 55 -1.29 12.17 -4.08
CA ILE A 55 -0.78 12.85 -5.29
C ILE A 55 -1.93 13.14 -6.25
N GLU A 56 -2.82 12.16 -6.44
CA GLU A 56 -3.99 12.30 -7.28
C GLU A 56 -4.95 13.37 -6.78
N GLU A 57 -5.27 13.40 -5.49
CA GLU A 57 -6.12 14.42 -4.88
C GLU A 57 -5.52 15.82 -5.01
N GLU A 58 -4.21 15.96 -4.76
CA GLU A 58 -3.47 17.21 -4.94
C GLU A 58 -3.57 17.70 -6.39
N MET A 59 -3.31 16.82 -7.37
CA MET A 59 -3.38 17.14 -8.80
C MET A 59 -4.82 17.43 -9.26
N MET A 60 -5.81 16.68 -8.77
CA MET A 60 -7.21 16.92 -9.06
C MET A 60 -7.68 18.26 -8.52
N ASN A 61 -7.24 18.62 -7.31
CA ASN A 61 -7.57 19.89 -6.70
C ASN A 61 -6.90 21.06 -7.43
N GLU A 62 -5.65 20.89 -7.87
CA GLU A 62 -4.96 21.88 -8.71
C GLU A 62 -5.70 22.12 -10.02
N LEU A 63 -6.06 21.06 -10.74
CA LEU A 63 -6.81 21.14 -11.99
C LEU A 63 -8.20 21.75 -11.79
N ARG A 64 -8.86 21.46 -10.68
CA ARG A 64 -10.16 22.06 -10.35
C ARG A 64 -10.08 23.55 -10.00
N ASN A 65 -8.96 24.00 -9.44
CA ASN A 65 -8.71 25.42 -9.18
C ASN A 65 -8.19 26.17 -10.41
N SER A 66 -7.76 25.45 -11.45
CA SER A 66 -7.34 26.06 -12.71
C SER A 66 -8.54 26.66 -13.46
N ALA A 67 -8.28 27.69 -14.28
CA ALA A 67 -9.33 28.31 -15.08
C ALA A 67 -9.88 27.30 -16.09
N PHE A 68 -11.19 27.33 -16.35
CA PHE A 68 -11.81 26.42 -17.33
C PHE A 68 -11.15 26.54 -18.71
N SER A 69 -10.71 27.74 -19.10
CA SER A 69 -10.00 28.02 -20.36
C SER A 69 -8.63 27.34 -20.48
N SER A 70 -7.94 27.03 -19.37
CA SER A 70 -6.63 26.34 -19.39
C SER A 70 -6.74 24.83 -19.53
N LEU A 71 -7.93 24.24 -19.35
CA LEU A 71 -8.16 22.80 -19.45
C LEU A 71 -8.27 22.34 -20.91
N VAL A 72 -7.17 22.35 -21.65
CA VAL A 72 -7.17 21.89 -23.05
C VAL A 72 -7.28 20.36 -23.09
N ASP A 73 -8.06 19.85 -24.05
CA ASP A 73 -8.16 18.41 -24.26
C ASP A 73 -6.80 17.83 -24.64
N GLY A 74 -6.48 16.68 -24.06
CA GLY A 74 -5.21 16.02 -24.28
C GLY A 74 -4.76 15.19 -23.09
N LYS A 75 -3.58 14.60 -23.27
CA LYS A 75 -2.91 13.77 -22.29
C LYS A 75 -1.58 14.42 -21.92
N THR A 76 -1.31 14.54 -20.63
CA THR A 76 -0.05 15.01 -20.09
C THR A 76 0.51 14.00 -19.10
N ASP A 77 1.80 13.72 -19.21
CA ASP A 77 2.52 12.83 -18.32
C ASP A 77 3.50 13.64 -17.47
N ALA A 78 3.48 13.43 -16.16
CA ALA A 78 4.36 14.05 -15.20
C ALA A 78 4.97 13.00 -14.27
N ASN A 79 6.22 13.21 -13.87
CA ASN A 79 6.87 12.37 -12.87
C ASN A 79 6.95 13.13 -11.56
N VAL A 80 6.31 12.58 -10.52
CA VAL A 80 6.29 13.16 -9.18
C VAL A 80 7.13 12.28 -8.27
N THR A 81 8.18 12.85 -7.68
CA THR A 81 9.00 12.12 -6.69
C THR A 81 8.55 12.48 -5.29
N ARG A 82 8.13 11.48 -4.52
CA ARG A 82 7.73 11.62 -3.12
C ARG A 82 8.61 10.75 -2.22
N THR A 83 8.88 11.25 -1.03
CA THR A 83 9.56 10.47 0.00
C THR A 83 8.52 9.73 0.80
N VAL A 84 8.52 8.40 0.68
CA VAL A 84 7.61 7.56 1.44
C VAL A 84 8.41 6.80 2.50
N GLY A 85 8.13 7.11 3.76
CA GLY A 85 8.96 6.69 4.88
C GLY A 85 10.37 7.30 4.79
N ARG A 86 11.37 6.47 4.45
CA ARG A 86 12.79 6.88 4.34
C ARG A 86 13.37 6.74 2.93
N ILE A 87 12.55 6.39 1.95
CA ILE A 87 12.99 6.10 0.57
C ILE A 87 12.23 7.02 -0.39
N SER A 88 12.94 7.61 -1.33
CA SER A 88 12.33 8.37 -2.43
C SER A 88 11.81 7.41 -3.50
N ARG A 89 10.55 7.59 -3.88
CA ARG A 89 9.87 6.83 -4.93
C ARG A 89 9.31 7.79 -5.97
N THR A 90 9.41 7.41 -7.22
CA THR A 90 8.87 8.17 -8.35
C THR A 90 7.54 7.55 -8.77
N PHE A 91 6.54 8.40 -8.86
CA PHE A 91 5.20 8.09 -9.35
C PHE A 91 5.04 8.76 -10.72
N THR A 92 4.44 8.04 -11.66
CA THR A 92 4.11 8.58 -12.98
C THR A 92 2.63 8.93 -12.98
N VAL A 93 2.33 10.20 -13.16
CA VAL A 93 0.98 10.77 -13.15
C VAL A 93 0.62 11.13 -14.59
N GLU A 94 -0.44 10.52 -15.07
CA GLU A 94 -1.03 10.76 -16.38
C GLU A 94 -2.35 11.48 -16.18
N THR A 95 -2.46 12.69 -16.72
CA THR A 95 -3.71 13.47 -16.70
C THR A 95 -4.29 13.48 -18.10
N THR A 96 -5.55 13.05 -18.22
CA THR A 96 -6.31 13.12 -19.47
C THR A 96 -7.50 14.06 -19.28
N THR A 97 -7.59 15.09 -20.12
CA THR A 97 -8.74 15.98 -20.18
C THR A 97 -9.50 15.74 -21.47
N GLN A 98 -10.82 15.60 -21.38
CA GLN A 98 -11.72 15.35 -22.50
C GLN A 98 -12.96 16.24 -22.43
N SER A 99 -13.30 16.93 -23.51
CA SER A 99 -14.58 17.65 -23.62
C SER A 99 -15.75 16.66 -23.63
N LEU A 100 -16.70 16.85 -22.73
CA LEU A 100 -17.96 16.07 -22.71
C LEU A 100 -19.10 16.80 -23.45
N SER A 101 -18.97 18.11 -23.63
CA SER A 101 -19.92 18.92 -24.38
C SER A 101 -19.19 20.04 -25.13
N VAL A 102 -19.82 20.57 -26.17
CA VAL A 102 -19.25 21.60 -27.05
C VAL A 102 -19.02 22.93 -26.31
N THR A 103 -19.74 23.18 -25.20
CA THR A 103 -19.85 24.54 -24.63
C THR A 103 -19.72 24.65 -23.11
N GLY A 104 -19.49 23.58 -22.34
CA GLY A 104 -19.43 23.80 -20.89
C GLY A 104 -18.89 22.71 -19.99
N SER A 105 -18.64 21.48 -20.46
CA SER A 105 -18.26 20.38 -19.56
C SER A 105 -17.03 19.64 -20.05
N ARG A 106 -16.08 19.39 -19.14
CA ARG A 106 -14.85 18.65 -19.37
C ARG A 106 -14.68 17.58 -18.29
N ALA A 107 -14.37 16.36 -18.69
CA ALA A 107 -13.93 15.31 -17.79
C ALA A 107 -12.42 15.36 -17.67
N ILE A 108 -11.94 15.19 -16.45
CA ILE A 108 -10.55 15.10 -16.09
C ILE A 108 -10.36 13.73 -15.45
N GLN A 109 -9.51 12.92 -16.04
CA GLN A 109 -9.07 11.65 -15.49
C GLN A 109 -7.61 11.79 -15.09
N ILE A 110 -7.29 11.35 -13.89
CA ILE A 110 -5.92 11.25 -13.40
C ILE A 110 -5.63 9.78 -13.19
N VAL A 111 -4.47 9.34 -13.65
CA VAL A 111 -3.97 7.98 -13.45
C VAL A 111 -2.59 8.08 -12.84
N VAL A 112 -2.45 7.60 -11.62
CA VAL A 112 -1.17 7.53 -10.92
C VAL A 112 -0.66 6.10 -11.00
N SER A 113 0.58 5.92 -11.41
CA SER A 113 1.23 4.62 -11.50
C SER A 113 2.56 4.58 -10.77
N TRP A 114 2.87 3.43 -10.17
CA TRP A 114 4.10 3.21 -9.43
C TRP A 114 4.56 1.75 -9.54
N ASN A 115 5.86 1.51 -9.37
CA ASN A 115 6.42 0.17 -9.36
C ASN A 115 6.68 -0.30 -7.92
N LEU A 116 6.16 -1.48 -7.58
CA LEU A 116 6.44 -2.17 -6.33
C LEU A 116 6.75 -3.64 -6.61
N GLY A 117 7.94 -4.10 -6.22
CA GLY A 117 8.33 -5.51 -6.37
C GLY A 117 8.34 -6.02 -7.82
N GLY A 118 8.61 -5.15 -8.80
CA GLY A 118 8.64 -5.50 -10.21
C GLY A 118 7.27 -5.52 -10.89
N ARG A 119 6.19 -5.18 -10.18
CA ARG A 119 4.85 -5.01 -10.73
C ARG A 119 4.48 -3.53 -10.74
N THR A 120 3.87 -3.08 -11.84
CA THR A 120 3.33 -1.73 -11.93
C THR A 120 1.89 -1.74 -11.42
N HIS A 121 1.62 -0.87 -10.47
CA HIS A 121 0.32 -0.62 -9.91
C HIS A 121 -0.24 0.68 -10.47
N TYR A 122 -1.56 0.79 -10.48
CA TYR A 122 -2.28 1.93 -11.02
C TYR A 122 -3.42 2.30 -10.08
N HIS A 123 -3.65 3.59 -9.92
CA HIS A 123 -4.84 4.15 -9.32
C HIS A 123 -5.38 5.24 -10.22
N SER A 124 -6.71 5.36 -10.31
CA SER A 124 -7.33 6.34 -11.19
C SER A 124 -8.61 6.92 -10.62
N ALA A 125 -8.78 8.22 -10.77
CA ALA A 125 -9.95 8.98 -10.41
C ALA A 125 -10.36 9.87 -11.57
N THR A 126 -11.66 10.01 -11.74
CA THR A 126 -12.27 10.84 -12.77
C THR A 126 -13.18 11.87 -12.12
N SER A 127 -13.08 13.11 -12.58
CA SER A 127 -13.94 14.21 -12.17
C SER A 127 -14.50 14.92 -13.40
N VAL A 128 -15.68 15.53 -13.27
CA VAL A 128 -16.27 16.35 -14.34
C VAL A 128 -16.41 17.77 -13.82
N ILE A 129 -15.86 18.72 -14.58
CA ILE A 129 -15.98 20.15 -14.32
C ILE A 129 -16.95 20.73 -15.35
N SER A 130 -17.93 21.50 -14.86
CA SER A 130 -18.84 22.26 -15.72
C SER A 130 -18.74 23.75 -15.42
N GLN A 131 -18.62 24.55 -16.48
CA GLN A 131 -18.91 25.97 -16.43
C GLN A 131 -20.43 26.13 -16.35
N GLY A 132 -20.92 26.82 -15.32
CA GLY A 132 -22.32 27.23 -15.24
C GLY A 132 -22.67 28.12 -16.44
N ILE A 133 -23.86 27.92 -16.99
CA ILE A 133 -24.42 28.72 -18.08
C ILE A 133 -24.48 30.21 -17.74
#